data_AF-A0A935YVS4-F1
#
_entry.id   AF-A0A935YVS4-F1
#
_cell.length_a   1.000
_cell.length_b   1.000
_cell.length_c   1.000
_cell.angle_alpha   90.00
_cell.angle_beta   90.00
_cell.angle_gamma   90.00
#
_symmetry.space_group_name_H-M   'P 1'
#
loop_
_entity.id
_entity.type
_entity.pdbx_description
1 polymer ?
#
loop_
_entity_poly.entity_id
_entity_poly.type
_entity_poly.pdbx_seq_one_letter_code
_entity_poly.pdbx_strand_id
1 'polypeptide(L)'
;MSFPKIITTKKTGKEKFIFNGKELDFDVGSFWAWSSSELLGNALRGVLAEYIVSKSINCEELLREEWDAFDLVSPEGITIEVKSSSYLQSWAQSKLSSVSFGIQPTSALDLSTNKYSEVRKRQADVYIFVCILIKPRNGEPL
;
A
#
# COMPACT_ATOMS: atom_id res chain seq x y z
N MET A 1 -22.54 14.05 -18.67
CA MET A 1 -21.11 14.03 -19.06
C MET A 1 -20.50 12.79 -18.44
N SER A 2 -19.79 11.98 -19.23
CA SER A 2 -19.00 10.84 -18.73
C SER A 2 -17.53 11.21 -18.87
N PHE A 3 -16.75 11.00 -17.80
CA PHE A 3 -15.31 11.18 -17.82
C PHE A 3 -14.66 9.79 -17.91
N PRO A 4 -13.81 9.52 -18.91
CA PRO A 4 -13.15 8.22 -19.03
C PRO A 4 -12.12 8.00 -17.91
N LYS A 5 -11.79 6.73 -17.61
CA LYS A 5 -10.67 6.39 -16.72
C LYS A 5 -9.39 7.01 -17.29
N ILE A 6 -8.69 7.79 -16.48
CA ILE A 6 -7.38 8.34 -16.85
C ILE A 6 -6.34 7.24 -16.62
N ILE A 7 -5.62 6.87 -17.66
CA ILE A 7 -4.47 5.97 -17.55
C ILE A 7 -3.28 6.80 -17.04
N THR A 8 -2.77 6.42 -15.87
CA THR A 8 -1.59 7.05 -15.28
C THR A 8 -0.33 6.24 -15.61
N THR A 9 0.84 6.87 -15.47
CA THR A 9 2.14 6.21 -15.65
C THR A 9 2.94 6.30 -14.37
N LYS A 10 3.81 5.31 -14.13
CA LYS A 10 4.76 5.33 -13.02
C LYS A 10 5.64 6.57 -13.14
N LYS A 11 5.74 7.32 -12.04
CA LYS A 11 6.58 8.50 -11.93
C LYS A 11 7.98 8.09 -11.47
N THR A 12 8.96 8.91 -11.80
CA THR A 12 10.37 8.71 -11.44
C THR A 12 10.74 9.44 -10.15
N GLY A 13 9.89 10.38 -9.71
CA GLY A 13 10.16 11.29 -8.59
C GLY A 13 10.90 12.56 -9.03
N LYS A 14 11.36 12.65 -10.28
CA LYS A 14 12.06 13.82 -10.81
C LYS A 14 11.14 14.84 -11.48
N GLU A 15 9.87 14.49 -11.67
CA GLU A 15 8.89 15.36 -12.32
C GLU A 15 8.66 16.62 -11.48
N LYS A 16 8.84 17.80 -12.08
CA LYS A 16 8.56 19.09 -11.45
C LYS A 16 7.06 19.41 -11.46
N PHE A 17 6.59 20.05 -10.40
CA PHE A 17 5.25 20.61 -10.37
C PHE A 17 5.20 21.86 -11.25
N ILE A 18 4.06 22.08 -11.93
CA ILE A 18 3.87 23.22 -12.85
C ILE A 18 2.74 24.10 -12.33
N PHE A 19 3.02 25.40 -12.18
CA PHE A 19 2.02 26.41 -11.86
C PHE A 19 2.10 27.56 -12.87
N ASN A 20 0.99 27.89 -13.51
CA ASN A 20 0.92 28.90 -14.58
C ASN A 20 1.98 28.70 -15.68
N GLY A 21 2.22 27.45 -16.08
CA GLY A 21 3.19 27.10 -17.12
C GLY A 21 4.66 27.20 -16.69
N LYS A 22 4.96 27.44 -15.42
CA LYS A 22 6.33 27.48 -14.89
C LYS A 22 6.57 26.31 -13.94
N GLU A 23 7.75 25.69 -14.07
CA GLU A 23 8.21 24.68 -13.12
C GLU A 23 8.49 25.31 -11.75
N LEU A 24 8.07 24.61 -10.70
CA LEU A 24 8.38 24.94 -9.31
C LEU A 24 9.72 24.30 -8.90
N ASP A 25 10.26 24.71 -7.76
CA ASP A 25 11.55 24.23 -7.25
C ASP A 25 11.48 22.83 -6.61
N PHE A 26 10.29 22.32 -6.34
CA PHE A 26 10.05 20.98 -5.79
C PHE A 26 9.51 19.98 -6.82
N ASP A 27 9.70 18.69 -6.54
CA ASP A 27 9.36 17.57 -7.43
C ASP A 27 8.51 16.51 -6.74
N VAL A 28 7.97 15.58 -7.54
CA VAL A 28 7.18 14.44 -7.05
C VAL A 28 7.93 13.64 -5.98
N GLY A 29 9.25 13.50 -6.08
CA GLY A 29 10.07 12.80 -5.09
C GLY A 29 10.10 13.50 -3.74
N SER A 30 10.22 14.83 -3.73
CA SER A 30 10.11 15.63 -2.50
C SER A 30 8.73 15.52 -1.85
N PHE A 31 7.66 15.47 -2.66
CA PHE A 31 6.31 15.20 -2.18
C PHE A 31 6.19 13.80 -1.56
N TRP A 32 6.70 12.77 -2.23
CA TRP A 32 6.71 11.40 -1.70
C TRP A 32 7.50 11.29 -0.39
N ALA A 33 8.65 11.95 -0.29
CA ALA A 33 9.41 11.98 0.95
C ALA A 33 8.58 12.64 2.07
N TRP A 34 7.94 13.78 1.81
CA TRP A 34 7.08 14.43 2.80
C TRP A 34 5.87 13.56 3.19
N SER A 35 5.20 12.92 2.23
CA SER A 35 3.98 12.13 2.47
C SER A 35 4.25 10.76 3.09
N SER A 36 5.45 10.21 2.88
CA SER A 36 5.71 8.78 3.07
C SER A 36 7.01 8.45 3.81
N SER A 37 7.61 9.42 4.50
CA SER A 37 8.76 9.14 5.38
C SER A 37 8.38 8.43 6.69
N GLU A 38 7.15 8.62 7.19
CA GLU A 38 6.68 7.98 8.43
C GLU A 38 6.10 6.60 8.12
N LEU A 39 6.93 5.56 8.27
CA LEU A 39 6.60 4.18 7.86
C LEU A 39 5.84 3.35 8.91
N LEU A 40 5.74 3.79 10.17
CA LEU A 40 5.04 3.02 11.22
C LEU A 40 3.53 3.12 11.10
N GLY A 41 3.02 4.27 10.66
CA GLY A 41 1.60 4.58 10.61
C GLY A 41 0.82 3.49 9.86
N ASN A 42 -0.34 3.13 10.40
CA ASN A 42 -1.14 2.01 9.89
C ASN A 42 -1.45 2.10 8.38
N ALA A 43 -1.70 3.31 7.86
CA ALA A 43 -1.96 3.55 6.44
C ALA A 43 -0.75 3.19 5.58
N LEU A 44 0.42 3.76 5.88
CA LEU A 44 1.60 3.55 5.05
C LEU A 44 2.29 2.21 5.31
N ARG A 45 2.15 1.66 6.52
CA ARG A 45 2.68 0.34 6.88
C ARG A 45 2.11 -0.77 5.99
N GLY A 46 0.83 -0.68 5.61
CA GLY A 46 0.22 -1.57 4.63
C GLY A 46 0.92 -1.51 3.28
N VAL A 47 1.06 -0.29 2.74
CA VAL A 47 1.73 -0.04 1.46
C VAL A 47 3.19 -0.51 1.48
N LEU A 48 3.91 -0.28 2.58
CA LEU A 48 5.28 -0.75 2.76
C LEU A 48 5.34 -2.29 2.73
N ALA A 49 4.40 -2.97 3.39
CA ALA A 49 4.34 -4.43 3.37
C ALA A 49 4.06 -4.96 1.96
N GLU A 50 3.10 -4.38 1.23
CA GLU A 50 2.82 -4.71 -0.17
C GLU A 50 4.08 -4.53 -1.04
N TYR A 51 4.80 -3.42 -0.86
CA TYR A 51 6.04 -3.15 -1.59
C TYR A 51 7.14 -4.19 -1.30
N ILE A 52 7.35 -4.56 -0.03
CA ILE A 52 8.35 -5.58 0.34
C ILE A 52 8.00 -6.95 -0.27
N VAL A 53 6.71 -7.32 -0.24
CA VAL A 53 6.24 -8.58 -0.83
C VAL A 53 6.41 -8.55 -2.34
N SER A 54 6.04 -7.45 -3.01
CA SER A 54 6.16 -7.33 -4.48
C SER A 54 7.60 -7.43 -4.96
N LYS A 55 8.55 -6.86 -4.21
CA LYS A 55 9.99 -7.05 -4.40
C LYS A 55 10.41 -8.51 -4.29
N SER A 56 9.84 -9.25 -3.34
CA SER A 56 10.22 -10.63 -3.06
C SER A 56 9.71 -11.61 -4.13
N ILE A 57 8.63 -11.26 -4.83
CA ILE A 57 8.01 -12.08 -5.88
C ILE A 57 8.22 -11.52 -7.30
N ASN A 58 9.07 -10.49 -7.45
CA ASN A 58 9.39 -9.84 -8.73
C ASN A 58 8.18 -9.30 -9.52
N CYS A 59 7.19 -8.70 -8.85
CA CYS A 59 5.95 -8.19 -9.49
C CYS A 59 5.84 -6.64 -9.50
N GLU A 60 6.97 -5.94 -9.52
CA GLU A 60 7.06 -4.48 -9.29
C GLU A 60 6.57 -3.56 -10.43
N GLU A 61 6.33 -4.17 -11.59
CA GLU A 61 6.06 -3.48 -12.87
C GLU A 61 4.67 -2.84 -12.90
N LEU A 62 3.75 -3.31 -12.06
CA LEU A 62 2.37 -2.83 -12.03
C LEU A 62 2.22 -1.61 -11.12
N LEU A 63 1.51 -0.59 -11.60
CA LEU A 63 1.05 0.52 -10.76
C LEU A 63 0.09 -0.05 -9.71
N ARG A 64 0.34 0.26 -8.44
CA ARG A 64 -0.56 -0.09 -7.34
C ARG A 64 -1.93 0.57 -7.57
N GLU A 65 -3.00 -0.22 -7.63
CA GLU A 65 -4.38 0.24 -7.61
C GLU A 65 -4.97 -0.01 -6.20
N GLU A 66 -5.43 1.04 -5.51
CA GLU A 66 -5.86 0.97 -4.10
C GLU A 66 -7.21 0.25 -3.88
N TRP A 67 -8.00 0.05 -4.94
CA TRP A 67 -9.38 -0.45 -4.86
C TRP A 67 -9.56 -1.85 -5.46
N ASP A 68 -8.47 -2.57 -5.72
CA ASP A 68 -8.56 -3.91 -6.28
C ASP A 68 -8.99 -4.94 -5.21
N ALA A 69 -9.48 -6.10 -5.65
CA ALA A 69 -9.98 -7.14 -4.76
C ALA A 69 -8.86 -7.86 -3.99
N PHE A 70 -7.62 -7.69 -4.41
CA PHE A 70 -6.38 -8.24 -3.83
C PHE A 70 -5.24 -7.25 -4.07
N ASP A 71 -4.15 -7.37 -3.30
CA ASP A 71 -3.07 -6.39 -3.33
C ASP A 71 -2.06 -6.63 -4.47
N LEU A 72 -1.77 -7.89 -4.79
CA LEU A 72 -0.75 -8.27 -5.79
C LEU A 72 -1.19 -9.48 -6.63
N VAL A 73 -0.61 -9.59 -7.83
CA VAL A 73 -0.70 -10.79 -8.68
C VAL A 73 0.71 -11.24 -9.03
N SER A 74 1.03 -12.51 -8.77
CA SER A 74 2.34 -13.08 -9.12
C SER A 74 2.50 -13.21 -10.64
N PRO A 75 3.73 -13.38 -11.16
CA PRO A 75 3.95 -13.66 -12.59
C PRO A 75 3.20 -14.88 -13.11
N GLU A 76 2.88 -15.84 -12.23
CA GLU A 76 2.11 -17.05 -12.52
C GLU A 76 0.58 -16.84 -12.45
N GLY A 77 0.11 -15.63 -12.11
CA GLY A 77 -1.31 -15.30 -12.01
C GLY A 77 -1.94 -15.60 -10.65
N ILE A 78 -1.14 -15.83 -9.59
CA ILE A 78 -1.65 -16.09 -8.24
C ILE A 78 -2.04 -14.77 -7.59
N THR A 79 -3.28 -14.66 -7.10
CA THR A 79 -3.77 -13.47 -6.39
C THR A 79 -3.34 -13.49 -4.93
N ILE A 80 -2.85 -12.35 -4.42
CA ILE A 80 -2.22 -12.25 -3.11
C ILE A 80 -2.81 -11.07 -2.33
N GLU A 81 -3.25 -11.35 -1.10
CA GLU A 81 -3.60 -10.33 -0.10
C GLU A 81 -2.46 -10.20 0.91
N VAL A 82 -1.98 -8.98 1.13
CA VAL A 82 -0.95 -8.64 2.11
C VAL A 82 -1.62 -7.98 3.32
N LYS A 83 -1.40 -8.56 4.50
CA LYS A 83 -1.83 -7.95 5.77
C LYS A 83 -0.64 -7.56 6.60
N SER A 84 -0.60 -6.31 7.04
CA SER A 84 0.48 -5.79 7.87
C SER A 84 0.06 -5.61 9.33
N SER A 85 1.00 -5.81 10.25
CA SER A 85 0.85 -5.52 11.67
C SER A 85 2.19 -5.07 12.27
N SER A 86 2.14 -4.50 13.46
CA SER A 86 3.32 -4.09 14.24
C SER A 86 2.94 -4.03 15.71
N TYR A 87 3.89 -4.38 16.58
CA TYR A 87 3.74 -4.20 18.03
C TYR A 87 3.76 -2.72 18.42
N LEU A 88 4.53 -1.91 17.70
CA LEU A 88 4.68 -0.46 17.91
C LEU A 88 3.87 0.33 16.88
N GLN A 89 3.28 1.44 17.31
CA GLN A 89 2.53 2.38 16.48
C GLN A 89 3.22 3.75 16.47
N SER A 90 2.91 4.58 15.47
CA SER A 90 3.46 5.94 15.37
C SER A 90 2.85 6.93 16.37
N TRP A 91 1.83 6.51 17.12
CA TRP A 91 1.24 7.27 18.23
C TRP A 91 1.59 6.65 19.58
N ALA A 92 1.42 7.42 20.65
CA ALA A 92 1.72 6.98 22.00
C ALA A 92 0.89 5.75 22.42
N GLN A 93 1.53 4.80 23.09
CA GLN A 93 0.89 3.57 23.58
C GLN A 93 1.30 3.29 25.02
N SER A 94 0.36 2.78 25.83
CA SER A 94 0.65 2.30 27.19
C SER A 94 1.17 0.87 27.24
N LYS A 95 1.02 0.11 26.14
CA LYS A 95 1.52 -1.26 25.96
C LYS A 95 1.65 -1.60 24.47
N LEU A 96 2.39 -2.66 24.17
CA LEU A 96 2.50 -3.19 22.81
C LEU A 96 1.13 -3.62 22.26
N SER A 97 0.92 -3.40 20.97
CA SER A 97 -0.24 -3.89 20.23
C SER A 97 -0.19 -5.42 20.10
N SER A 98 -1.34 -6.07 20.23
CA SER A 98 -1.48 -7.49 19.85
C SER A 98 -1.42 -7.61 18.33
N VAL A 99 -0.53 -8.46 17.82
CA VAL A 99 -0.46 -8.78 16.39
C VAL A 99 -1.61 -9.70 16.02
N SER A 100 -2.39 -9.30 15.03
CA SER A 100 -3.53 -10.07 14.49
C SER A 100 -3.77 -9.69 13.04
N PHE A 101 -4.35 -10.61 12.26
CA PHE A 101 -4.61 -10.44 10.84
C PHE A 101 -6.03 -10.88 10.50
N GLY A 102 -6.81 -9.98 9.90
CA GLY A 102 -8.17 -10.29 9.44
C GLY A 102 -8.15 -11.03 8.11
N ILE A 103 -8.79 -12.20 8.07
CA ILE A 103 -8.93 -13.06 6.87
C ILE A 103 -10.37 -13.51 6.62
N GLN A 104 -11.32 -12.79 7.22
CA GLN A 104 -12.74 -13.05 7.04
C GLN A 104 -13.17 -12.79 5.59
N PRO A 105 -14.18 -13.51 5.07
CA PRO A 105 -14.75 -13.21 3.77
C PRO A 105 -15.23 -11.75 3.65
N THR A 106 -14.90 -11.11 2.53
CA THR A 106 -15.29 -9.73 2.19
C THR A 106 -16.13 -9.69 0.92
N SER A 107 -16.86 -8.59 0.71
CA SER A 107 -17.50 -8.29 -0.58
C SER A 107 -16.53 -7.48 -1.43
N ALA A 108 -16.17 -8.00 -2.61
CA ALA A 108 -15.37 -7.26 -3.58
C ALA A 108 -16.20 -6.17 -4.26
N LEU A 109 -15.57 -5.04 -4.59
CA LEU A 109 -16.15 -4.00 -5.45
C LEU A 109 -16.01 -4.44 -6.91
N ASP A 110 -17.11 -4.51 -7.65
CA ASP A 110 -17.09 -4.63 -9.10
C ASP A 110 -16.91 -3.24 -9.69
N LEU A 111 -15.71 -2.94 -10.20
CA LEU A 111 -15.37 -1.64 -10.78
C LEU A 111 -16.18 -1.31 -12.04
N SER A 112 -16.73 -2.31 -12.73
CA SER A 112 -17.55 -2.09 -13.94
C SER A 112 -18.96 -1.61 -13.62
N THR A 113 -19.51 -2.06 -12.49
CA THR A 113 -20.86 -1.70 -12.04
C THR A 113 -20.86 -0.73 -10.86
N ASN A 114 -19.69 -0.48 -10.27
CA ASN A 114 -19.48 0.28 -9.03
C ASN A 114 -20.35 -0.23 -7.87
N LYS A 115 -20.54 -1.56 -7.78
CA LYS A 115 -21.35 -2.23 -6.75
C LYS A 115 -20.54 -3.31 -6.05
N TYR A 116 -20.85 -3.54 -4.77
CA TYR A 116 -20.28 -4.65 -4.02
C TYR A 116 -20.96 -5.96 -4.37
N SER A 117 -20.18 -7.04 -4.44
CA SER A 117 -20.73 -8.39 -4.58
C SER A 117 -21.57 -8.79 -3.37
N GLU A 118 -22.73 -9.40 -3.62
CA GLU A 118 -23.59 -9.97 -2.58
C GLU A 118 -22.96 -11.21 -1.91
N VAL A 119 -22.06 -11.89 -2.63
CA VAL A 119 -21.37 -13.08 -2.13
C VAL A 119 -20.06 -12.67 -1.46
N ARG A 120 -19.94 -12.99 -0.18
CA ARG A 120 -18.68 -12.81 0.56
C ARG A 120 -17.76 -14.00 0.34
N LYS A 121 -16.51 -13.73 -0.01
CA LYS A 121 -15.47 -14.75 -0.14
C LYS A 121 -14.10 -14.21 0.30
N ARG A 122 -13.12 -15.10 0.43
CA ARG A 122 -11.71 -14.71 0.43
C ARG A 122 -11.33 -14.39 -1.00
N GLN A 123 -10.82 -13.19 -1.22
CA GLN A 123 -10.62 -12.66 -2.57
C GLN A 123 -9.32 -13.12 -3.20
N ALA A 124 -8.31 -13.40 -2.37
CA ALA A 124 -7.00 -13.86 -2.80
C ALA A 124 -6.81 -15.37 -2.62
N ASP A 125 -5.98 -15.97 -3.47
CA ASP A 125 -5.52 -17.35 -3.37
C ASP A 125 -4.57 -17.53 -2.19
N VAL A 126 -3.73 -16.53 -1.93
CA VAL A 126 -2.70 -16.54 -0.88
C VAL A 126 -2.82 -15.30 -0.01
N TYR A 127 -2.66 -15.50 1.30
CA TYR A 127 -2.56 -14.42 2.29
C TYR A 127 -1.15 -14.37 2.87
N ILE A 128 -0.49 -13.22 2.76
CA ILE A 128 0.85 -12.99 3.33
C ILE A 128 0.73 -12.05 4.52
N PHE A 129 1.20 -12.51 5.69
CA PHE A 129 1.19 -11.75 6.92
C PHE A 129 2.57 -11.15 7.18
N VAL A 130 2.62 -9.83 7.24
CA VAL A 130 3.84 -9.05 7.46
C VAL A 130 3.79 -8.41 8.83
N CYS A 131 4.71 -8.79 9.71
CA CYS A 131 4.92 -8.10 10.99
C CYS A 131 6.15 -7.19 10.87
N ILE A 132 5.94 -5.87 10.92
CA ILE A 132 7.04 -4.90 10.90
C ILE A 132 7.61 -4.77 12.30
N LEU A 133 8.93 -4.92 12.40
CA LEU A 133 9.69 -4.76 13.63
C LEU A 133 10.54 -3.50 13.50
N ILE A 134 10.43 -2.61 14.49
CA ILE A 134 11.27 -1.41 14.58
C ILE A 134 12.26 -1.64 15.71
N LYS A 135 13.53 -1.45 15.38
CA LYS A 135 14.63 -1.50 16.32
C LYS A 135 15.41 -0.21 16.18
N PRO A 136 15.72 0.48 17.29
CA PRO A 136 16.59 1.63 17.22
C PRO A 136 17.98 1.20 16.74
N ARG A 137 18.63 2.10 16.02
CA ARG A 137 19.99 1.86 15.54
C ARG A 137 20.93 2.02 16.74
N ASN A 138 21.82 1.04 16.95
CA ASN A 138 22.92 1.13 17.92
C ASN A 138 22.54 1.50 19.37
N GLY A 139 21.42 1.00 19.90
CA GLY A 139 21.07 1.17 21.31
C GLY A 139 20.54 2.56 21.68
N GLU A 140 20.24 3.41 20.68
CA GLU A 140 19.45 4.62 20.93
C GLU A 140 18.07 4.24 21.50
N PRO A 141 17.50 5.03 22.42
CA PRO A 141 16.11 4.82 22.84
C PRO A 141 15.16 5.02 21.65
N LEU A 142 14.04 4.27 21.66
CA LEU A 142 12.88 4.52 20.78
C LEU A 142 12.20 5.84 21.12
#